data_AF-A0A839Q9R4-F1
#
_entry.id   AF-A0A839Q9R4-F1
#
_cell.length_a   1.000
_cell.length_b   1.000
_cell.length_c   1.000
_cell.angle_alpha   90.00
_cell.angle_beta   90.00
_cell.angle_gamma   90.00
#
_symmetry.space_group_name_H-M   'P 1'
#
loop_
_entity.id
_entity.type
_entity.pdbx_description
1 polymer ?
#
loop_
_entity_poly.entity_id
_entity_poly.type
_entity_poly.pdbx_seq_one_letter_code
_entity_poly.pdbx_strand_id
1 'polypeptide(L)'
;MTRPRRFDPFRPVDLLTSLWSATAMVPVRRFVVGRRLTLRLDGADLTMTVTELSSRLDARGLATGHVEDFTATVERITWRASHFDRARVTMRNVRVRPGAPPVLVAAPVDLMLDVPAAAVDDLRRAAAPRISAAVGADGVARVRLARRPRLGHLEVEARLDGSTLWLSARRAGLGRWRWQLPARIPAYPVQLPEMAHGLQLTSLTFAPGVVRVSGRLPEWRADLL
;
A
#
# COMPACT_ATOMS: atom_id res chain seq x y z
N MET A 1 -24.30 22.33 -19.84
CA MET A 1 -24.76 21.85 -18.52
C MET A 1 -23.76 20.86 -17.96
N THR A 2 -22.84 21.33 -17.12
CA THR A 2 -21.69 20.55 -16.64
C THR A 2 -22.07 19.90 -15.31
N ARG A 3 -22.30 18.58 -15.30
CA ARG A 3 -22.55 17.81 -14.07
C ARG A 3 -21.41 18.06 -13.06
N PRO A 4 -21.69 18.34 -11.77
CA PRO A 4 -20.64 18.44 -10.78
C PRO A 4 -19.97 17.07 -10.67
N ARG A 5 -18.63 17.04 -10.84
CA ARG A 5 -17.80 15.86 -10.58
C ARG A 5 -18.07 15.40 -9.16
N ARG A 6 -18.83 14.31 -9.03
CA ARG A 6 -19.15 13.66 -7.75
C ARG A 6 -17.82 13.29 -7.10
N PHE A 7 -17.50 13.95 -5.99
CA PHE A 7 -16.37 13.63 -5.15
C PHE A 7 -16.51 12.17 -4.70
N ASP A 8 -15.56 11.32 -5.11
CA ASP A 8 -15.55 9.91 -4.74
C ASP A 8 -14.55 9.70 -3.59
N PRO A 9 -15.02 9.43 -2.36
CA PRO A 9 -14.17 9.25 -1.20
C PRO A 9 -13.26 8.01 -1.28
N PHE A 10 -13.46 7.13 -2.26
CA PHE A 10 -12.68 5.90 -2.45
C PHE A 10 -11.64 5.96 -3.57
N ARG A 11 -11.62 7.04 -4.38
CA ARG A 11 -10.51 7.35 -5.32
C ARG A 11 -9.12 7.12 -4.75
N PRO A 12 -8.84 7.47 -3.48
CA PRO A 12 -7.52 7.26 -2.91
C PRO A 12 -7.19 5.80 -2.60
N VAL A 13 -8.20 4.97 -2.37
CA VAL A 13 -7.99 3.52 -2.26
C VAL A 13 -7.71 2.93 -3.63
N ASP A 14 -8.35 3.45 -4.68
CA ASP A 14 -7.95 3.15 -6.06
C ASP A 14 -6.50 3.56 -6.34
N LEU A 15 -5.96 4.59 -5.67
CA LEU A 15 -4.55 4.96 -5.80
C LEU A 15 -3.62 3.90 -5.19
N LEU A 16 -4.00 3.34 -4.04
CA LEU A 16 -3.26 2.25 -3.39
C LEU A 16 -3.35 0.97 -4.24
N THR A 17 -4.53 0.66 -4.79
CA THR A 17 -4.70 -0.50 -5.68
C THR A 17 -3.94 -0.34 -6.99
N SER A 18 -3.95 0.85 -7.62
CA SER A 18 -3.14 1.13 -8.81
C SER A 18 -1.66 1.00 -8.49
N LEU A 19 -1.18 1.55 -7.37
CA LEU A 19 0.22 1.42 -6.99
C LEU A 19 0.62 -0.03 -6.71
N TRP A 20 -0.21 -0.78 -5.99
CA TRP A 20 0.04 -2.21 -5.74
C TRP A 20 0.01 -3.04 -7.02
N SER A 21 -0.92 -2.73 -7.93
CA SER A 21 -0.98 -3.32 -9.26
C SER A 21 0.28 -2.97 -10.06
N ALA A 22 0.79 -1.75 -9.96
CA ALA A 22 1.99 -1.32 -10.66
C ALA A 22 3.25 -2.01 -10.15
N THR A 23 3.39 -2.18 -8.84
CA THR A 23 4.48 -2.96 -8.25
C THR A 23 4.41 -4.43 -8.62
N ALA A 24 3.20 -4.97 -8.80
CA ALA A 24 3.03 -6.32 -9.33
C ALA A 24 3.44 -6.35 -10.82
N MET A 25 2.96 -5.44 -11.67
CA MET A 25 3.11 -5.43 -13.13
C MET A 25 4.49 -5.05 -13.69
N VAL A 26 5.52 -4.85 -12.87
CA VAL A 26 6.84 -4.46 -13.42
C VAL A 26 7.45 -5.65 -14.19
N PRO A 27 7.80 -5.48 -15.49
CA PRO A 27 8.49 -6.53 -16.22
C PRO A 27 9.87 -6.79 -15.59
N VAL A 28 10.08 -8.05 -15.16
CA VAL A 28 11.25 -8.49 -14.39
C VAL A 28 12.59 -8.12 -15.05
N ARG A 29 12.61 -8.00 -16.38
CA ARG A 29 13.81 -7.64 -17.16
C ARG A 29 14.36 -6.22 -16.88
N ARG A 30 13.59 -5.31 -16.28
CA ARG A 30 14.00 -3.90 -16.13
C ARG A 30 14.56 -3.54 -14.76
N PHE A 31 14.55 -4.46 -13.80
CA PHE A 31 15.07 -4.15 -12.47
C PHE A 31 16.60 -4.22 -12.46
N VAL A 32 17.22 -3.04 -12.50
CA VAL A 32 18.65 -2.88 -12.20
C VAL A 32 18.76 -2.13 -10.89
N VAL A 33 19.49 -2.71 -9.93
CA VAL A 33 19.74 -2.08 -8.63
C VAL A 33 20.42 -0.72 -8.84
N GLY A 34 19.97 0.29 -8.09
CA GLY A 34 20.44 1.67 -8.15
C GLY A 34 19.83 2.51 -9.28
N ARG A 35 19.03 1.93 -10.19
CA ARG A 35 18.40 2.69 -11.28
C ARG A 35 17.04 3.24 -10.89
N ARG A 36 16.79 4.48 -11.32
CA ARG A 36 15.48 5.11 -11.32
C ARG A 36 14.68 4.57 -12.50
N LEU A 37 13.55 3.93 -12.21
CA LEU A 37 12.60 3.43 -13.19
C LEU A 37 11.44 4.40 -13.30
N THR A 38 11.08 4.78 -14.52
CA THR A 38 9.87 5.55 -14.81
C THR A 38 8.97 4.69 -15.70
N LEU A 39 7.76 4.43 -15.23
CA LEU A 39 6.76 3.59 -15.87
C LEU A 39 5.48 4.40 -16.06
N ARG A 40 4.81 4.25 -17.20
CA ARG A 40 3.50 4.87 -17.42
C ARG A 40 2.41 3.93 -16.88
N LEU A 41 1.64 4.39 -15.90
CA LEU A 41 0.55 3.65 -15.28
C LEU A 41 -0.70 4.53 -15.17
N ASP A 42 -1.84 4.04 -15.67
CA ASP A 42 -3.13 4.76 -15.66
C ASP A 42 -3.01 6.21 -16.16
N GLY A 43 -2.24 6.40 -17.23
CA GLY A 43 -2.00 7.71 -17.83
C GLY A 43 -1.11 8.66 -17.01
N ALA A 44 -0.37 8.18 -16.00
CA ALA A 44 0.57 8.97 -15.22
C ALA A 44 1.92 8.26 -15.03
N ASP A 45 2.97 9.03 -14.79
CA ASP A 45 4.32 8.47 -14.62
C ASP A 45 4.53 8.04 -13.17
N LEU A 46 4.82 6.77 -12.99
CA LEU A 46 5.30 6.15 -11.75
C LEU A 46 6.81 6.12 -11.80
N THR A 47 7.45 6.88 -10.93
CA THR A 47 8.88 6.84 -10.71
C THR A 47 9.18 6.03 -9.46
N MET A 48 10.18 5.15 -9.50
CA MET A 48 10.71 4.45 -8.33
C MET A 48 12.21 4.23 -8.48
N THR A 49 12.93 4.02 -7.38
CA THR A 49 14.35 3.64 -7.41
C THR A 49 14.49 2.24 -6.84
N VAL A 50 15.05 1.31 -7.62
CA VAL A 50 15.30 -0.05 -7.13
C VAL A 50 16.52 -0.02 -6.22
N THR A 51 16.36 -0.31 -4.94
CA THR A 51 17.47 -0.28 -3.96
C THR A 51 18.01 -1.67 -3.66
N GLU A 52 17.16 -2.68 -3.75
CA GLU A 52 17.55 -4.06 -3.49
C GLU A 52 16.88 -4.97 -4.52
N LEU A 53 17.65 -5.90 -5.05
CA LEU A 53 17.15 -6.97 -5.89
C LEU A 53 17.88 -8.23 -5.50
N SER A 54 17.18 -9.12 -4.79
CA SER A 54 17.67 -10.47 -4.54
C SER A 54 16.92 -11.39 -5.50
N SER A 55 17.65 -11.84 -6.50
CA SER A 55 17.14 -12.73 -7.51
C SER A 55 17.99 -13.97 -7.50
N ARG A 56 17.38 -15.12 -7.20
CA ARG A 56 17.98 -16.40 -7.56
C ARG A 56 17.65 -16.80 -9.01
N LEU A 57 17.13 -15.87 -9.81
CA LEU A 57 17.07 -16.03 -11.26
C LEU A 57 18.50 -16.09 -11.81
N ASP A 58 19.08 -17.28 -11.84
CA ASP A 58 20.19 -17.54 -12.74
C ASP A 58 19.67 -17.44 -14.17
N ALA A 59 20.39 -16.76 -15.06
CA ALA A 59 20.05 -16.69 -16.48
C ALA A 59 19.95 -18.09 -17.12
N ARG A 60 20.61 -19.09 -16.50
CA ARG A 60 20.49 -20.51 -16.83
C ARG A 60 19.16 -21.15 -16.39
N GLY A 61 18.55 -20.70 -15.29
CA GLY A 61 17.24 -21.18 -14.81
C GLY A 61 16.06 -20.74 -15.68
N LEU A 62 16.18 -19.55 -16.29
CA LEU A 62 15.23 -19.08 -17.31
C LEU A 62 15.23 -19.96 -18.57
N ALA A 63 16.36 -20.59 -18.90
CA ALA A 63 16.46 -21.52 -20.03
C ALA A 63 15.89 -22.91 -19.73
N THR A 64 15.80 -23.31 -18.46
CA THR A 64 15.24 -24.60 -18.02
C THR A 64 13.77 -24.51 -17.59
N GLY A 65 13.17 -23.32 -17.59
CA GLY A 65 11.76 -23.09 -17.24
C GLY A 65 11.46 -23.08 -15.74
N HIS A 66 12.49 -23.06 -14.88
CA HIS A 66 12.35 -22.98 -13.43
C HIS A 66 12.91 -21.67 -12.92
N VAL A 67 12.03 -20.83 -12.38
CA VAL A 67 12.39 -19.53 -11.85
C VAL A 67 12.08 -19.53 -10.35
N GLU A 68 13.12 -19.43 -9.53
CA GLU A 68 12.96 -19.39 -8.06
C GLU A 68 12.26 -18.09 -7.60
N ASP A 69 12.21 -17.88 -6.29
CA ASP A 69 11.64 -16.68 -5.68
C ASP A 69 12.41 -15.40 -6.08
N PHE A 70 11.66 -14.33 -6.30
CA PHE A 70 12.15 -13.01 -6.66
C PHE A 70 11.74 -12.00 -5.61
N THR A 71 12.71 -11.26 -5.05
CA THR A 71 12.41 -10.15 -4.15
C THR A 71 13.07 -8.87 -4.62
N ALA A 72 12.27 -7.80 -4.69
CA ALA A 72 12.73 -6.45 -5.01
C ALA A 72 12.27 -5.47 -3.93
N THR A 73 13.18 -4.61 -3.50
CA THR A 73 12.87 -3.41 -2.71
C THR A 73 13.03 -2.19 -3.62
N VAL A 74 12.01 -1.34 -3.63
CA VAL A 74 12.03 -0.05 -4.30
C VAL A 74 11.78 1.07 -3.29
N GLU A 75 12.44 2.20 -3.47
CA GLU A 75 12.33 3.38 -2.63
C GLU A 75 12.09 4.64 -3.45
N ARG A 76 11.70 5.73 -2.77
CA ARG A 76 11.41 7.04 -3.39
C ARG A 76 10.40 6.92 -4.51
N ILE A 77 9.27 6.31 -4.19
CA ILE A 77 8.22 6.04 -5.14
C ILE A 77 7.40 7.31 -5.28
N THR A 78 7.28 7.80 -6.50
CA THR A 78 6.48 8.98 -6.81
C THR A 78 5.51 8.63 -7.91
N TRP A 79 4.22 8.85 -7.68
CA TRP A 79 3.19 8.65 -8.69
C TRP A 79 2.16 9.76 -8.59
N ARG A 80 1.99 10.50 -9.69
CA ARG A 80 1.19 11.73 -9.71
C ARG A 80 1.66 12.71 -8.62
N ALA A 81 0.79 13.06 -7.68
CA ALA A 81 1.10 13.95 -6.55
C ALA A 81 1.46 13.19 -5.26
N SER A 82 1.49 11.86 -5.30
CA SER A 82 1.71 11.02 -4.12
C SER A 82 3.15 10.54 -4.05
N HIS A 83 3.70 10.57 -2.84
CA HIS A 83 5.03 10.07 -2.53
C HIS A 83 4.95 8.93 -1.51
N PHE A 84 5.70 7.87 -1.75
CA PHE A 84 5.83 6.73 -0.86
C PHE A 84 7.31 6.43 -0.62
N ASP A 85 7.64 6.03 0.60
CA ASP A 85 9.03 5.90 1.01
C ASP A 85 9.65 4.63 0.44
N ARG A 86 8.95 3.51 0.63
CA ARG A 86 9.46 2.18 0.31
C ARG A 86 8.34 1.22 -0.05
N ALA A 87 8.59 0.36 -1.04
CA ALA A 87 7.78 -0.82 -1.31
C ALA A 87 8.69 -2.04 -1.46
N ARG A 88 8.20 -3.19 -1.00
CA ARG A 88 8.84 -4.49 -1.17
C ARG A 88 7.88 -5.41 -1.90
N VAL A 89 8.38 -6.09 -2.91
CA VAL A 89 7.67 -7.06 -3.72
C VAL A 89 8.38 -8.40 -3.59
N THR A 90 7.66 -9.43 -3.17
CA THR A 90 8.16 -10.80 -3.08
C THR A 90 7.27 -11.67 -3.96
N MET A 91 7.79 -12.06 -5.12
CA MET A 91 7.13 -12.96 -6.05
C MET A 91 7.62 -14.38 -5.80
N ARG A 92 6.70 -15.30 -5.48
CA ARG A 92 7.04 -16.71 -5.23
C ARG A 92 6.67 -17.58 -6.42
N ASN A 93 7.37 -18.72 -6.55
CA ASN A 93 7.11 -19.73 -7.58
C ASN A 93 6.97 -19.13 -8.99
N VAL A 94 7.94 -18.30 -9.37
CA VAL A 94 7.91 -17.67 -10.68
C VAL A 94 8.04 -18.77 -11.74
N ARG A 95 7.22 -18.74 -12.77
CA ARG A 95 7.25 -19.74 -13.84
C ARG A 95 6.98 -19.10 -15.17
N VAL A 96 7.70 -19.52 -16.19
CA VAL A 96 7.41 -19.15 -17.56
C VAL A 96 6.39 -20.16 -18.08
N ARG A 97 5.16 -19.72 -18.34
CA ARG A 97 4.19 -20.53 -19.05
C ARG A 97 4.55 -20.48 -20.55
N PRO A 98 4.89 -21.63 -21.16
CA PRO A 98 5.13 -21.68 -22.59
C PRO A 98 3.84 -21.33 -23.34
N GLY A 99 3.94 -20.40 -24.28
CA GLY A 99 2.85 -19.85 -25.09
C GLY A 99 3.40 -18.94 -26.18
N ALA A 100 2.55 -18.53 -27.12
CA ALA A 100 2.87 -17.55 -28.15
C ALA A 100 1.96 -16.31 -27.95
N PRO A 101 2.37 -15.31 -27.15
CA PRO A 101 3.69 -15.09 -26.53
C PRO A 101 3.90 -15.81 -25.18
N PRO A 102 5.15 -16.00 -24.72
CA PRO A 102 5.45 -16.57 -23.41
C PRO A 102 5.01 -15.63 -22.28
N VAL A 103 4.45 -16.19 -21.21
CA VAL A 103 3.91 -15.41 -20.08
C VAL A 103 4.60 -15.81 -18.79
N LEU A 104 5.13 -14.84 -18.07
CA LEU A 104 5.65 -15.02 -16.72
C LEU A 104 4.48 -15.04 -15.73
N VAL A 105 4.42 -16.04 -14.86
CA VAL A 105 3.40 -16.17 -13.82
C VAL A 105 4.09 -16.31 -12.47
N ALA A 106 3.60 -15.61 -11.45
CA ALA A 106 4.08 -15.76 -10.07
C ALA A 106 2.90 -15.92 -9.11
N ALA A 107 3.02 -16.84 -8.15
CA ALA A 107 1.96 -17.13 -7.19
C ALA A 107 2.51 -17.77 -5.89
N PRO A 108 2.19 -17.22 -4.70
CA PRO A 108 1.60 -15.90 -4.46
C PRO A 108 2.62 -14.77 -4.64
N VAL A 109 2.14 -13.54 -4.81
CA VAL A 109 2.97 -12.32 -4.73
C VAL A 109 2.60 -11.56 -3.46
N ASP A 110 3.57 -11.39 -2.56
CA ASP A 110 3.41 -10.58 -1.36
C ASP A 110 3.99 -9.18 -1.60
N LEU A 111 3.19 -8.18 -1.27
CA LEU A 111 3.49 -6.77 -1.44
C LEU A 111 3.49 -6.11 -0.07
N MET A 112 4.44 -5.23 0.17
CA MET A 112 4.51 -4.38 1.36
C MET A 112 4.79 -2.95 0.90
N LEU A 113 4.03 -2.00 1.43
CA LEU A 113 4.16 -0.58 1.10
C LEU A 113 4.21 0.24 2.39
N ASP A 114 5.25 1.04 2.54
CA ASP A 114 5.38 2.02 3.60
C ASP A 114 4.83 3.36 3.10
N VAL A 115 3.64 3.70 3.60
CA VAL A 115 2.93 4.94 3.23
C VAL A 115 3.28 6.03 4.27
N PRO A 116 3.88 7.15 3.86
CA PRO A 116 4.17 8.25 4.78
C PRO A 116 2.89 8.77 5.44
N ALA A 117 2.95 9.11 6.72
CA ALA A 117 1.80 9.68 7.44
C ALA A 117 1.24 10.94 6.74
N ALA A 118 2.10 11.73 6.09
CA ALA A 118 1.70 12.89 5.30
C ALA A 118 0.80 12.51 4.10
N ALA A 119 1.16 11.44 3.37
CA ALA A 119 0.37 10.94 2.26
C ALA A 119 -0.97 10.36 2.74
N VAL A 120 -0.99 9.72 3.92
CA VAL A 120 -2.24 9.29 4.58
C VAL A 120 -3.10 10.48 4.98
N ASP A 121 -2.50 11.58 5.42
CA ASP A 121 -3.20 12.80 5.79
C ASP A 121 -3.84 13.52 4.59
N ASP A 122 -3.21 13.48 3.42
CA ASP A 122 -3.78 13.95 2.15
C ASP A 122 -4.99 13.08 1.74
N LEU A 123 -4.84 11.76 1.80
CA LEU A 123 -5.89 10.76 1.59
C LEU A 123 -7.10 11.02 2.50
N ARG A 124 -6.84 11.21 3.80
CA ARG A 124 -7.87 11.48 4.79
C ARG A 124 -8.52 12.84 4.58
N ARG A 125 -7.78 13.89 4.25
CA ARG A 125 -8.36 15.22 3.97
C ARG A 125 -9.41 15.13 2.87
N ALA A 126 -9.17 14.29 1.87
CA ALA A 126 -10.18 13.95 0.89
C ALA A 126 -11.34 13.15 1.54
N ALA A 127 -11.08 11.93 2.05
CA ALA A 127 -12.15 10.99 2.43
C ALA A 127 -12.98 11.40 3.66
N ALA A 128 -12.35 12.00 4.67
CA ALA A 128 -12.94 12.33 5.96
C ALA A 128 -12.50 13.73 6.45
N PRO A 129 -12.97 14.83 5.83
CA PRO A 129 -12.49 16.18 6.12
C PRO A 129 -12.80 16.66 7.54
N ARG A 130 -13.74 16.02 8.24
CA ARG A 130 -14.14 16.37 9.61
C ARG A 130 -13.16 15.84 10.67
N ILE A 131 -12.33 14.87 10.32
CA ILE A 131 -11.48 14.12 11.25
C ILE A 131 -10.04 14.21 10.78
N SER A 132 -9.10 14.55 11.66
CA SER A 132 -7.65 14.59 11.40
C SER A 132 -6.97 13.38 12.01
N ALA A 133 -6.22 12.58 11.24
CA ALA A 133 -5.55 11.38 11.73
C ALA A 133 -4.06 11.48 11.40
N ALA A 134 -3.22 11.44 12.42
CA ALA A 134 -1.77 11.52 12.27
C ALA A 134 -1.12 10.36 13.01
N VAL A 135 -0.14 9.71 12.39
CA VAL A 135 0.71 8.72 13.06
C VAL A 135 1.87 9.47 13.69
N GLY A 136 2.01 9.37 15.02
CA GLY A 136 3.10 10.04 15.73
C GLY A 136 4.45 9.36 15.47
N ALA A 137 5.53 10.03 15.89
CA ALA A 137 6.88 9.46 15.89
C ALA A 137 7.03 8.25 16.83
N ASP A 138 6.04 8.01 17.70
CA ASP A 138 5.93 6.82 18.55
C ASP A 138 5.17 5.67 17.89
N GLY A 139 4.78 5.80 16.61
CA GLY A 139 4.02 4.78 15.88
C GLY A 139 2.55 4.67 16.29
N VAL A 140 2.05 5.59 17.11
CA VAL A 140 0.65 5.58 17.54
C VAL A 140 -0.19 6.46 16.61
N ALA A 141 -1.22 5.88 16.00
CA ALA A 141 -2.20 6.62 15.22
C ALA A 141 -3.12 7.44 16.14
N ARG A 142 -3.17 8.75 15.91
CA ARG A 142 -3.94 9.71 16.69
C ARG A 142 -4.98 10.40 15.82
N VAL A 143 -6.23 10.29 16.22
CA VAL A 143 -7.39 10.86 15.52
C VAL A 143 -7.94 12.04 16.31
N ARG A 144 -8.17 13.18 15.66
CA ARG A 144 -8.62 14.46 16.23
C ARG A 144 -9.80 14.99 15.43
N LEU A 145 -10.61 15.86 16.01
CA LEU A 145 -11.57 16.62 15.21
C LEU A 145 -10.84 17.73 14.43
N ALA A 146 -10.93 17.71 13.11
CA ALA A 146 -10.23 18.69 12.26
C ALA A 146 -10.69 20.12 12.54
N ARG A 147 -12.01 20.32 12.77
CA ARG A 147 -12.59 21.64 13.09
C ARG A 147 -12.35 22.09 14.53
N ARG A 148 -11.96 21.18 15.42
CA ARG A 148 -11.75 21.49 16.85
C ARG A 148 -10.58 20.68 17.42
N PRO A 149 -9.34 20.97 17.01
CA PRO A 149 -8.16 20.22 17.45
C PRO A 149 -7.92 20.33 18.96
N ARG A 150 -8.45 21.38 19.60
CA ARG A 150 -8.40 21.58 21.06
C ARG A 150 -9.29 20.62 21.86
N LEU A 151 -10.22 19.90 21.21
CA LEU A 151 -11.02 18.85 21.87
C LEU A 151 -10.24 17.55 22.12
N GLY A 152 -8.94 17.54 21.81
CA GLY A 152 -8.08 16.41 22.11
C GLY A 152 -7.95 15.43 20.95
N HIS A 153 -7.38 14.27 21.27
CA HIS A 153 -7.05 13.21 20.34
C HIS A 153 -7.46 11.86 20.89
N LEU A 154 -7.77 10.93 20.00
CA LEU A 154 -8.03 9.53 20.28
C LEU A 154 -6.83 8.75 19.73
N GLU A 155 -6.20 7.95 20.56
CA GLU A 155 -5.23 6.94 20.12
C GLU A 155 -6.03 5.74 19.59
N VAL A 156 -5.86 5.46 18.30
CA VAL A 156 -6.61 4.43 17.58
C VAL A 156 -5.67 3.32 17.17
N GLU A 157 -6.12 2.08 17.35
CA GLU A 157 -5.50 0.90 16.80
C GLU A 157 -6.34 0.39 15.63
N ALA A 158 -5.67 0.02 14.54
CA ALA A 158 -6.30 -0.53 13.35
C ALA A 158 -6.00 -2.01 13.29
N ARG A 159 -7.04 -2.84 13.20
CA ARG A 159 -6.93 -4.28 13.02
C ARG A 159 -7.62 -4.66 11.73
N LEU A 160 -6.90 -5.36 10.87
CA LEU A 160 -7.49 -5.92 9.66
C LEU A 160 -8.08 -7.30 9.97
N ASP A 161 -9.33 -7.52 9.54
CA ASP A 161 -9.99 -8.81 9.57
C ASP A 161 -10.65 -9.06 8.20
N GLY A 162 -9.98 -9.85 7.36
CA GLY A 162 -10.35 -10.03 5.95
C GLY A 162 -10.37 -8.71 5.18
N SER A 163 -11.55 -8.31 4.70
CA SER A 163 -11.78 -7.04 4.00
C SER A 163 -12.25 -5.89 4.92
N THR A 164 -12.41 -6.15 6.22
CA THR A 164 -12.89 -5.14 7.18
C THR A 164 -11.73 -4.62 8.03
N LEU A 165 -11.48 -3.32 7.96
CA LEU A 165 -10.55 -2.64 8.86
C LEU A 165 -11.29 -2.15 10.10
N TRP A 166 -11.03 -2.76 11.25
CA TRP A 166 -11.58 -2.38 12.54
C TRP A 166 -10.72 -1.31 13.21
N LEU A 167 -11.28 -0.14 13.44
CA LEU A 167 -10.64 0.96 14.15
C LEU A 167 -11.14 1.02 15.59
N SER A 168 -10.29 0.75 16.57
CA SER A 168 -10.64 0.79 17.99
C SER A 168 -9.92 1.92 18.71
N ALA A 169 -10.65 2.71 19.51
CA ALA A 169 -10.05 3.77 20.31
C ALA A 169 -9.61 3.21 21.67
N ARG A 170 -8.32 3.34 22.01
CA ARG A 170 -7.79 2.80 23.27
C ARG A 170 -7.53 3.87 24.32
N ARG A 171 -7.16 5.07 23.90
CA ARG A 171 -6.90 6.20 24.80
C ARG A 171 -7.44 7.49 24.22
N ALA A 172 -7.86 8.39 25.09
CA ALA A 172 -8.19 9.76 24.74
C ALA A 172 -7.24 10.70 25.46
N GLY A 173 -6.72 11.70 24.75
CA GLY A 173 -5.84 12.71 25.29
C GLY A 173 -6.38 14.12 25.05
N LEU A 174 -6.53 14.91 26.11
CA LEU A 174 -6.95 16.31 26.06
C LEU A 174 -5.92 17.17 26.80
N GLY A 175 -5.10 17.94 26.06
CA GLY A 175 -4.01 18.70 26.65
C GLY A 175 -3.02 17.78 27.38
N ARG A 176 -2.81 18.01 28.68
CA ARG A 176 -1.96 17.18 29.56
C ARG A 176 -2.63 15.89 30.05
N TRP A 177 -3.94 15.76 29.87
CA TRP A 177 -4.71 14.64 30.40
C TRP A 177 -4.73 13.50 29.40
N ARG A 178 -4.45 12.28 29.87
CA ARG A 178 -4.55 11.05 29.07
C ARG A 178 -5.42 10.06 29.86
N TRP A 179 -6.55 9.68 29.26
CA TRP A 179 -7.46 8.69 29.81
C TRP A 179 -7.36 7.40 29.01
N GLN A 180 -7.24 6.27 29.70
CA GLN A 180 -7.52 4.99 29.07
C GLN A 180 -9.01 4.89 28.84
N LEU A 181 -9.39 4.57 27.61
CA LEU A 181 -10.78 4.38 27.27
C LEU A 181 -11.22 3.00 27.73
N PRO A 182 -12.47 2.86 28.22
CA PRO A 182 -12.99 1.55 28.60
C PRO A 182 -12.97 0.61 27.39
N ALA A 183 -12.72 -0.68 27.62
CA ALA A 183 -12.76 -1.71 26.57
C ALA A 183 -14.14 -1.85 25.88
N ARG A 184 -15.17 -1.18 26.40
CA ARG A 184 -16.53 -1.15 25.85
C ARG A 184 -16.70 -0.19 24.66
N ILE A 185 -15.69 0.61 24.31
CA ILE A 185 -15.82 1.47 23.13
C ILE A 185 -15.89 0.60 21.87
N PRO A 186 -16.95 0.73 21.05
CA PRO A 186 -17.10 -0.10 19.87
C PRO A 186 -15.99 0.21 18.88
N ALA A 187 -15.41 -0.85 18.32
CA ALA A 187 -14.55 -0.72 17.15
C ALA A 187 -15.41 -0.32 15.95
N TYR A 188 -14.93 0.65 15.16
CA TYR A 188 -15.62 1.13 13.97
C TYR A 188 -15.16 0.32 12.75
N PRO A 189 -16.05 -0.42 12.07
CA PRO A 189 -15.70 -1.15 10.87
C PRO A 189 -15.60 -0.20 9.68
N VAL A 190 -14.46 -0.23 8.98
CA VAL A 190 -14.26 0.44 7.71
C VAL A 190 -14.13 -0.66 6.65
N GLN A 191 -15.11 -0.73 5.75
CA GLN A 191 -15.07 -1.66 4.63
C GLN A 191 -14.02 -1.20 3.63
N LEU A 192 -13.05 -2.07 3.36
CA LEU A 192 -12.09 -1.85 2.29
C LEU A 192 -12.77 -2.23 0.97
N PRO A 193 -12.66 -1.39 -0.07
CA PRO A 193 -13.19 -1.74 -1.39
C PRO A 193 -12.44 -2.94 -1.95
N GLU A 194 -13.06 -3.62 -2.90
CA GLU A 194 -12.41 -4.70 -3.63
C GLU A 194 -11.21 -4.14 -4.40
N MET A 195 -10.04 -4.68 -4.11
CA MET A 195 -8.79 -4.24 -4.71
C MET A 195 -8.66 -4.84 -6.10
N ALA A 196 -8.11 -4.08 -7.04
CA ALA A 196 -7.87 -4.56 -8.40
C ALA A 196 -7.03 -5.85 -8.40
N HIS A 197 -7.32 -6.72 -9.37
CA HIS A 197 -6.60 -7.98 -9.62
C HIS A 197 -6.70 -9.04 -8.50
N GLY A 198 -7.67 -8.93 -7.59
CA GLY A 198 -7.85 -9.90 -6.50
C GLY A 198 -6.81 -9.76 -5.38
N LEU A 199 -6.19 -8.58 -5.27
CA LEU A 199 -5.27 -8.26 -4.19
C LEU A 199 -6.00 -8.27 -2.85
N GLN A 200 -5.47 -9.02 -1.88
CA GLN A 200 -6.02 -9.09 -0.55
C GLN A 200 -5.08 -8.39 0.42
N LEU A 201 -5.58 -7.40 1.14
CA LEU A 201 -4.85 -6.82 2.25
C LEU A 201 -4.66 -7.91 3.33
N THR A 202 -3.43 -8.10 3.79
CA THR A 202 -3.08 -9.12 4.78
C THR A 202 -2.75 -8.50 6.13
N SER A 203 -2.18 -7.30 6.15
CA SER A 203 -1.92 -6.58 7.39
C SER A 203 -1.83 -5.07 7.19
N LEU A 204 -2.15 -4.34 8.24
CA LEU A 204 -1.91 -2.90 8.35
C LEU A 204 -1.32 -2.64 9.73
N THR A 205 -0.17 -1.97 9.76
CA THR A 205 0.56 -1.67 10.99
C THR A 205 1.01 -0.22 10.98
N PHE A 206 0.99 0.42 12.15
CA PHE A 206 1.49 1.76 12.33
C PHE A 206 2.92 1.69 12.84
N ALA A 207 3.83 2.36 12.13
CA ALA A 207 5.21 2.54 12.54
C ALA A 207 5.51 4.05 12.65
N PRO A 208 6.61 4.45 13.30
CA PRO A 208 6.98 5.86 13.42
C PRO A 208 6.91 6.62 12.10
N GLY A 209 5.95 7.53 11.96
CA GLY A 209 5.78 8.38 10.77
C GLY A 209 5.27 7.67 9.51
N VAL A 210 5.02 6.36 9.53
CA VAL A 210 4.57 5.59 8.35
C VAL A 210 3.47 4.59 8.69
N VAL A 211 2.57 4.35 7.75
CA VAL A 211 1.61 3.26 7.77
C VAL A 211 2.13 2.17 6.86
N ARG A 212 2.53 1.04 7.44
CA ARG A 212 2.96 -0.13 6.69
C ARG A 212 1.76 -0.98 6.35
N VAL A 213 1.53 -1.16 5.07
CA VAL A 213 0.42 -1.92 4.54
C VAL A 213 0.97 -3.10 3.76
N SER A 214 0.51 -4.31 4.08
CA SER A 214 0.89 -5.52 3.34
C SER A 214 -0.33 -6.12 2.66
N GLY A 215 -0.13 -6.58 1.44
CA GLY A 215 -1.13 -7.27 0.65
C GLY A 215 -0.56 -8.52 0.00
N ARG A 216 -1.43 -9.44 -0.38
CA ARG A 216 -1.11 -10.64 -1.13
C ARG A 216 -1.97 -10.70 -2.37
N LEU A 217 -1.31 -10.85 -3.50
CA LEU A 217 -1.93 -11.13 -4.77
C LEU A 217 -1.83 -12.64 -5.02
N PRO A 218 -2.96 -13.35 -5.24
CA PRO A 218 -2.95 -14.80 -5.38
C PRO A 218 -2.14 -15.26 -6.60
N GLU A 219 -2.29 -14.55 -7.71
CA GLU A 219 -1.53 -14.81 -8.92
C GLU A 219 -1.24 -13.50 -9.66
N TRP A 220 -0.03 -13.41 -10.19
CA TRP A 220 0.41 -12.33 -11.04
C TRP A 220 0.86 -12.88 -12.40
N ARG A 221 0.65 -12.10 -13.46
CA ARG A 221 1.03 -12.45 -14.83
C ARG A 221 1.66 -11.25 -15.54
N ALA A 222 2.72 -11.49 -16.31
CA ALA A 222 3.26 -10.51 -17.24
C ALA A 222 3.72 -11.15 -18.54
N ASP A 223 3.44 -10.48 -19.64
CA ASP A 223 3.87 -10.92 -20.96
C ASP A 223 5.37 -10.66 -21.16
N LEU A 224 6.08 -11.65 -21.70
CA LEU A 224 7.45 -11.51 -22.17
C LEU A 224 7.39 -11.14 -23.66
N LEU A 225 7.15 -9.85 -23.93
CA LEU A 225 7.25 -9.23 -25.26
C LEU A 225 8.52 -8.36 -25.35
#